data_AF-J9DY86-F1
#
_entry.id   AF-J9DY86-F1
#
_cell.length_a   1.000
_cell.length_b   1.000
_cell.length_c   1.000
_cell.angle_alpha   90.00
_cell.angle_beta   90.00
_cell.angle_gamma   90.00
#
_symmetry.space_group_name_H-M   'P 1'
#
loop_
_entity.id
_entity.type
_entity.pdbx_description
1 polymer ?
#
loop_
_entity_poly.entity_id
_entity_poly.type
_entity_poly.pdbx_seq_one_letter_code
_entity_poly.pdbx_strand_id
1 'polypeptide(L)'
;MRLSFAQFWTNVKLEELKWSNDCDLRNICIQPTLQLRLINILNNETISKTLNVNFDKQQTGETHLISYWSEGTPDMIISTITINGIDPDYDFTRLCDSTGTIFYFD
;
A
#
# COMPACT_ATOMS: atom_id res chain seq x y z
N MET A 1 17.22 -27.93 -11.74
CA MET A 1 15.93 -27.30 -12.11
C MET A 1 16.18 -25.80 -12.19
N ARG A 2 16.19 -25.20 -13.40
CA ARG A 2 16.31 -23.74 -13.53
C ARG A 2 14.91 -23.17 -13.28
N LEU A 3 14.69 -22.54 -12.14
CA LEU A 3 13.55 -21.64 -11.95
C LEU A 3 13.71 -20.54 -13.01
N SER A 4 12.84 -20.49 -14.00
CA SER A 4 12.88 -19.38 -14.95
C SER A 4 12.36 -18.13 -14.24
N PHE A 5 13.26 -17.22 -13.93
CA PHE A 5 12.94 -15.85 -13.53
C PHE A 5 12.38 -15.13 -14.76
N ALA A 6 11.06 -15.19 -14.92
CA ALA A 6 10.39 -14.51 -16.02
C ALA A 6 10.18 -13.04 -15.63
N GLN A 7 10.43 -12.13 -16.56
CA GLN A 7 10.07 -10.73 -16.40
C GLN A 7 8.55 -10.60 -16.50
N PHE A 8 7.92 -9.84 -15.61
CA PHE A 8 6.46 -9.69 -15.61
C PHE A 8 6.02 -8.30 -15.17
N TRP A 9 4.78 -7.97 -15.53
CA TRP A 9 4.10 -6.76 -15.10
C TRP A 9 2.95 -7.12 -14.17
N THR A 10 2.66 -6.25 -13.20
CA THR A 10 1.44 -6.35 -12.40
C THR A 10 0.68 -5.02 -12.44
N ASN A 11 -0.63 -5.09 -12.25
CA ASN A 11 -1.51 -3.93 -12.11
C ASN A 11 -2.41 -4.15 -10.90
N VAL A 12 -2.14 -3.41 -9.83
CA VAL A 12 -2.98 -3.44 -8.63
C VAL A 12 -3.87 -2.21 -8.64
N LYS A 13 -5.18 -2.42 -8.50
CA LYS A 13 -6.18 -1.37 -8.44
C LYS A 13 -6.71 -1.24 -7.01
N LEU A 14 -6.65 -0.04 -6.44
CA LEU A 14 -7.36 0.29 -5.21
C LEU A 14 -8.83 0.50 -5.59
N GLU A 15 -9.66 -0.52 -5.33
CA GLU A 15 -11.10 -0.44 -5.62
C GLU A 15 -11.78 0.60 -4.74
N GLU A 16 -11.55 0.53 -3.43
CA GLU A 16 -12.26 1.35 -2.47
C GLU A 16 -11.49 1.49 -1.16
N LEU A 17 -11.52 2.70 -0.59
CA LEU A 17 -11.10 2.96 0.79
C LEU A 17 -12.31 3.41 1.62
N LYS A 18 -12.69 2.59 2.60
CA LYS A 18 -13.76 2.86 3.56
C LYS A 18 -13.18 3.01 4.96
N TRP A 19 -13.75 3.93 5.72
CA TRP A 19 -13.41 4.15 7.12
C TRP A 19 -14.51 3.59 8.03
N SER A 20 -14.11 2.94 9.12
CA SER A 20 -15.07 2.63 10.19
C SER A 20 -15.56 3.92 10.83
N ASN A 21 -16.83 3.95 11.25
CA ASN A 21 -17.39 5.09 11.97
C ASN A 21 -16.67 5.33 13.31
N ASP A 22 -16.11 4.28 13.90
CA ASP A 22 -15.36 4.32 15.15
C ASP A 22 -13.85 4.54 14.92
N CYS A 23 -13.45 4.92 13.70
CA CYS A 23 -12.04 5.13 13.36
C CYS A 23 -11.55 6.49 13.87
N ASP A 24 -10.81 6.47 14.97
CA ASP A 24 -10.28 7.68 15.62
C ASP A 24 -9.03 8.27 14.91
N LEU A 25 -8.67 7.75 13.73
CA LEU A 25 -7.50 8.17 12.95
C LEU A 25 -7.45 9.69 12.69
N ARG A 26 -8.63 10.33 12.56
CA ARG A 26 -8.74 11.78 12.34
C ARG A 26 -8.12 12.60 13.46
N ASN A 27 -8.18 12.11 14.70
CA ASN A 27 -7.71 12.83 15.87
C ASN A 27 -6.24 12.56 16.19
N ILE A 28 -5.68 11.45 15.69
CA ILE A 28 -4.33 10.99 16.01
C ILE A 28 -3.35 11.05 14.83
N CYS A 29 -3.80 11.46 13.65
CA CYS A 29 -3.02 11.46 12.41
C CYS A 29 -3.37 12.66 11.52
N ILE A 30 -2.60 13.75 11.64
CA ILE A 30 -2.81 14.92 10.78
C ILE A 30 -2.05 14.75 9.46
N GLN A 31 -2.54 15.37 8.39
CA GLN A 31 -1.98 15.25 7.03
C GLN A 31 -1.77 13.79 6.58
N PRO A 32 -2.81 12.93 6.66
CA PRO A 32 -2.69 11.52 6.36
C PRO A 32 -2.38 11.28 4.88
N THR A 33 -1.55 10.28 4.64
CA THR A 33 -1.24 9.72 3.32
C THR A 33 -1.39 8.21 3.35
N LEU A 34 -1.98 7.65 2.29
CA LEU A 34 -2.03 6.22 2.07
C LEU A 34 -0.82 5.84 1.22
N GLN A 35 -0.06 4.85 1.65
CA GLN A 35 1.03 4.27 0.88
C GLN A 35 0.69 2.81 0.55
N LEU A 36 0.45 2.54 -0.74
CA LEU A 36 0.35 1.20 -1.28
C LEU A 36 1.75 0.74 -1.68
N ARG A 37 2.21 -0.39 -1.14
CA ARG A 37 3.51 -0.99 -1.48
C ARG A 37 3.28 -2.36 -2.08
N LEU A 38 4.05 -2.66 -3.12
CA LEU A 38 4.26 -3.99 -3.67
C LEU A 38 5.70 -4.37 -3.37
N ILE A 39 5.90 -5.55 -2.80
CA ILE A 39 7.20 -6.02 -2.32
C ILE A 39 7.45 -7.39 -2.92
N ASN A 40 8.58 -7.53 -3.60
CA ASN A 40 9.07 -8.83 -4.06
C ASN A 40 9.83 -9.51 -2.93
N ILE A 41 9.28 -10.58 -2.37
CA ILE A 41 9.90 -11.28 -1.22
C ILE A 41 11.20 -12.01 -1.58
N LEU A 42 11.49 -12.19 -2.87
CA LEU A 42 12.73 -12.83 -3.33
C LEU A 42 13.95 -11.93 -3.08
N ASN A 43 13.81 -10.62 -3.35
CA ASN A 43 14.93 -9.67 -3.37
C ASN A 43 14.67 -8.37 -2.58
N ASN A 44 13.51 -8.25 -1.91
CA ASN A 44 13.04 -7.07 -1.18
C ASN A 44 12.87 -5.79 -2.03
N GLU A 45 12.85 -5.90 -3.36
CA GLU A 45 12.50 -4.79 -4.23
C GLU A 45 11.10 -4.29 -3.89
N THR A 46 10.96 -2.99 -3.68
CA THR A 46 9.71 -2.35 -3.28
C THR A 46 9.32 -1.31 -4.32
N ILE A 47 8.10 -1.41 -4.84
CA ILE A 47 7.47 -0.39 -5.67
C ILE A 47 6.28 0.17 -4.89
N SER A 48 6.18 1.50 -4.78
CA SER A 48 5.15 2.13 -3.95
C SER A 48 4.45 3.30 -4.63
N LYS A 49 3.20 3.53 -4.23
CA LYS A 49 2.42 4.71 -4.60
C LYS A 49 1.83 5.36 -3.35
N THR A 50 2.03 6.67 -3.24
CA THR A 50 1.49 7.49 -2.15
C THR A 50 0.31 8.30 -2.66
N LEU A 51 -0.76 8.35 -1.87
CA LEU A 51 -1.97 9.12 -2.11
C LEU A 51 -2.25 10.01 -0.91
N ASN A 52 -2.75 11.22 -1.15
CA ASN A 52 -3.32 12.03 -0.08
C ASN A 52 -4.61 11.37 0.39
N VAL A 53 -4.81 11.25 1.71
CA VAL A 53 -6.07 10.76 2.27
C VAL A 53 -6.98 11.93 2.57
N ASN A 54 -8.24 11.81 2.15
CA ASN A 54 -9.30 12.72 2.58
C ASN A 54 -10.35 11.89 3.29
N PHE A 55 -10.47 12.04 4.61
CA PHE A 55 -11.43 11.25 5.38
C PHE A 55 -12.90 11.60 5.06
N ASP A 56 -13.18 12.77 4.49
CA ASP A 56 -14.52 13.23 4.13
C ASP A 56 -14.93 12.79 2.72
N LYS A 57 -14.00 12.20 1.96
CA LYS A 57 -14.25 11.70 0.61
C LYS A 57 -13.92 10.23 0.53
N GLN A 58 -14.89 9.45 0.05
CA GLN A 58 -14.63 8.08 -0.36
C GLN A 58 -13.63 8.11 -1.53
N GLN A 59 -12.52 7.40 -1.39
CA GLN A 59 -11.55 7.24 -2.46
C GLN A 59 -11.88 5.96 -3.22
N THR A 60 -12.27 6.10 -4.48
CA THR A 60 -12.76 4.99 -5.30
C THR A 60 -11.97 4.88 -6.61
N GLY A 61 -11.65 3.65 -6.99
CA GLY A 61 -11.58 3.14 -8.37
C GLY A 61 -10.52 3.66 -9.33
N GLU A 62 -9.92 4.83 -9.12
CA GLU A 62 -9.01 5.43 -10.11
C GLU A 62 -7.52 5.19 -9.81
N THR A 63 -7.20 4.70 -8.61
CA THR A 63 -5.81 4.50 -8.24
C THR A 63 -5.31 3.13 -8.68
N HIS A 64 -4.42 3.15 -9.66
CA HIS A 64 -3.62 2.00 -10.10
C HIS A 64 -2.17 2.11 -9.66
N LEU A 65 -1.56 0.97 -9.33
CA LEU A 65 -0.12 0.79 -9.21
C LEU A 65 0.32 -0.28 -10.21
N ILE A 66 0.85 0.20 -11.33
CA ILE A 66 1.46 -0.64 -12.36
C ILE A 66 2.94 -0.79 -12.01
N SER A 67 3.43 -2.02 -12.02
CA SER A 67 4.82 -2.34 -11.67
C SER A 67 5.40 -3.37 -12.63
N TYR A 68 6.71 -3.27 -12.84
CA TYR A 68 7.51 -4.21 -13.61
C TYR A 68 8.51 -4.90 -12.68
N TRP A 69 8.72 -6.18 -12.88
CA TRP A 69 9.61 -7.00 -12.06
C TRP A 69 10.56 -7.78 -12.96
N SER A 70 11.86 -7.66 -12.70
CA SER A 70 12.89 -8.38 -13.46
C SER A 70 13.19 -9.78 -12.95
N GLU A 71 12.78 -10.09 -11.71
CA GLU A 71 13.09 -11.34 -11.02
C GLU A 71 11.88 -11.83 -10.19
N GLY A 72 11.80 -13.14 -10.01
CA GLY A 72 10.75 -13.80 -9.22
C GLY A 72 9.57 -14.30 -10.05
N THR A 73 8.45 -14.54 -9.36
CA THR A 73 7.16 -14.89 -9.94
C THR A 73 6.07 -13.98 -9.35
N PRO A 74 4.90 -13.83 -10.00
CA PRO A 74 3.80 -13.04 -9.45
C PRO A 74 3.42 -13.40 -8.01
N ASP A 75 3.45 -14.69 -7.65
CA ASP A 75 3.11 -15.19 -6.29
C ASP A 75 4.10 -14.71 -5.21
N MET A 76 5.28 -14.22 -5.61
CA MET A 76 6.26 -13.63 -4.70
C MET A 76 6.01 -12.13 -4.44
N ILE A 77 5.03 -11.52 -5.12
CA ILE A 77 4.67 -10.13 -4.91
C ILE A 77 3.58 -10.04 -3.84
N ILE A 78 3.96 -9.51 -2.69
CA ILE A 78 3.05 -9.19 -1.59
C ILE A 78 2.72 -7.71 -1.59
N SER A 79 1.65 -7.34 -0.90
CA SER A 79 1.29 -5.95 -0.69
C SER A 79 1.06 -5.59 0.76
N THR A 80 1.37 -4.35 1.08
CA THR A 80 1.04 -3.72 2.34
C THR A 80 0.44 -2.36 2.05
N ILE A 81 -0.59 -1.98 2.80
CA ILE A 81 -1.13 -0.62 2.78
C ILE A 81 -0.87 -0.01 4.14
N THR A 82 -0.26 1.17 4.16
CA THR A 82 -0.05 1.94 5.38
C THR A 82 -0.70 3.31 5.27
N ILE A 83 -1.23 3.79 6.39
CA ILE A 83 -1.60 5.19 6.57
C ILE A 83 -0.50 5.83 7.39
N ASN A 84 0.20 6.80 6.79
CA ASN A 84 1.22 7.58 7.47
C ASN A 84 0.72 9.01 7.63
N GLY A 85 1.17 9.72 8.65
CA GLY A 85 0.85 11.12 8.84
C GLY A 85 1.76 11.72 9.88
N ILE A 86 1.32 12.82 10.46
CA ILE A 86 2.05 13.57 11.46
C ILE A 86 1.32 13.42 12.81
N ASP A 87 2.09 13.27 13.88
CA ASP A 87 1.56 13.30 15.24
C ASP A 87 1.10 14.72 15.60
N PRO A 88 -0.15 14.92 16.06
CA PRO A 88 -0.70 16.25 16.32
C PRO A 88 -0.03 16.99 17.50
N ASP A 89 0.53 16.25 18.47
CA ASP A 89 1.09 16.85 19.68
C ASP A 89 2.58 17.18 19.51
N TYR A 90 3.28 16.39 18.68
CA TYR A 90 4.74 16.42 18.60
C TYR A 90 5.30 16.68 17.19
N ASP A 91 4.45 16.80 16.16
CA ASP A 91 4.79 17.19 14.78
C ASP A 91 5.82 16.30 14.07
N PHE A 92 5.95 15.02 14.47
CA PHE A 92 6.80 14.04 13.79
C PHE A 92 6.00 13.06 12.93
N THR A 93 6.63 12.52 11.88
CA THR A 93 6.02 11.51 11.01
C THR A 93 5.84 10.18 11.73
N ARG A 94 4.64 9.59 11.64
CA ARG A 94 4.30 8.29 12.24
C ARG A 94 3.49 7.41 11.29
N LEU A 95 3.58 6.10 11.54
CA LEU A 95 2.60 5.14 11.07
C LEU A 95 1.32 5.31 11.91
N CYS A 96 0.22 5.59 11.25
CA CYS A 96 -1.07 5.80 11.89
C CYS A 96 -1.93 4.53 11.87
N ASP A 97 -1.90 3.80 10.76
CA ASP A 97 -2.59 2.51 10.60
C ASP A 97 -1.90 1.67 9.53
N SER A 98 -2.15 0.36 9.53
CA SER A 98 -1.62 -0.57 8.54
C SER A 98 -2.52 -1.78 8.36
N THR A 99 -2.61 -2.26 7.12
CA THR A 99 -3.19 -3.58 6.87
C THR A 99 -2.17 -4.67 7.17
N GLY A 100 -2.67 -5.90 7.38
CA GLY A 100 -1.83 -7.09 7.26
C GLY A 100 -1.22 -7.23 5.85
N THR A 101 -0.28 -8.15 5.71
CA THR A 101 0.28 -8.53 4.41
C THR A 101 -0.80 -9.16 3.53
N ILE A 102 -0.92 -8.67 2.31
CA ILE A 102 -1.86 -9.15 1.30
C ILE A 102 -1.08 -10.00 0.30
N PHE A 103 -1.51 -11.24 0.11
CA PHE A 103 -1.03 -12.15 -0.93
C PHE A 103 -2.08 -12.18 -2.04
N TYR A 104 -1.72 -11.78 -3.27
CA TYR A 104 -2.69 -11.65 -4.35
C TYR A 104 -2.97 -12.96 -5.10
N PHE A 105 -2.08 -13.94 -4.99
CA PHE A 105 -2.07 -15.15 -5.84
C PHE A 105 -2.01 -16.46 -5.04
N ASP A 106 -2.29 -16.42 -3.74
CA ASP A 106 -2.39 -17.61 -2.87
C ASP A 106 -3.72 -18.38 -3.04
#